data_AF-A0A928WGR4-F1
#
_entry.id   AF-A0A928WGR4-F1
#
_cell.length_a   1.000
_cell.length_b   1.000
_cell.length_c   1.000
_cell.angle_alpha   90.00
_cell.angle_beta   90.00
_cell.angle_gamma   90.00
#
_symmetry.space_group_name_H-M   'P 1'
#
loop_
_entity.id
_entity.type
_entity.pdbx_description
1 polymer ?
#
loop_
_entity_poly.entity_id
_entity_poly.type
_entity_poly.pdbx_seq_one_letter_code
_entity_poly.pdbx_strand_id
1 'polypeptide(L)'
;MRLGKSKAVQVLNTYLKFCKARQREGKITDKNFNRIRYINGCINGQKDKIREDWGDIFDEIYCLLQQPEIKLRLEKEQREIQIIRQNRKIEKQKSLSNIQLKNNLQNKIIKTKLTASPRKNYNKKKNRINQHLISNKNSKNKKQK
;
A
#
# COMPACT_ATOMS: atom_id res chain seq x y z
N MET A 1 21.76 4.47 3.90
CA MET A 1 22.15 3.37 4.81
C MET A 1 23.54 2.90 4.41
N ARG A 2 24.43 2.71 5.39
CA ARG A 2 25.80 2.20 5.22
C ARG A 2 25.77 0.67 5.21
N LEU A 3 26.61 0.01 4.41
CA LEU A 3 26.67 -1.46 4.39
C LEU A 3 27.40 -1.96 5.64
N GLY A 4 26.65 -2.39 6.66
CA GLY A 4 27.23 -2.88 7.92
C GLY A 4 28.05 -4.16 7.75
N LYS A 5 29.04 -4.40 8.62
CA LYS A 5 30.01 -5.51 8.52
C LYS A 5 29.36 -6.89 8.34
N SER A 6 28.36 -7.22 9.16
CA SER A 6 27.63 -8.49 9.03
C SER A 6 26.99 -8.65 7.65
N LYS A 7 26.42 -7.57 7.10
CA LYS A 7 25.79 -7.60 5.78
C LYS A 7 26.82 -7.72 4.66
N ALA A 8 27.95 -7.02 4.76
CA ALA A 8 29.06 -7.14 3.81
C ALA A 8 29.57 -8.59 3.74
N VAL A 9 29.81 -9.22 4.90
CA VAL A 9 30.21 -10.63 4.97
C VAL A 9 29.15 -11.56 4.35
N GLN A 10 27.85 -11.31 4.60
CA GLN A 10 26.78 -12.08 3.97
C GLN A 10 26.79 -11.95 2.44
N VAL A 11 27.03 -10.75 1.91
CA VAL A 11 27.10 -10.52 0.47
C VAL A 11 28.30 -11.26 -0.12
N LEU A 12 29.49 -11.13 0.46
CA LEU A 12 30.70 -11.82 0.02
C LEU A 12 30.55 -13.35 0.08
N ASN A 13 29.99 -13.89 1.17
CA ASN A 13 29.70 -15.32 1.27
C ASN A 13 28.68 -15.79 0.23
N THR A 14 27.69 -14.95 -0.10
CA THR A 14 26.70 -15.26 -1.13
C THR A 14 27.34 -15.24 -2.52
N TYR A 15 28.26 -14.31 -2.77
CA TYR A 15 29.07 -14.24 -3.99
C TYR A 15 29.92 -15.51 -4.16
N LEU A 16 30.66 -15.92 -3.13
CA LEU A 16 31.45 -17.15 -3.16
C LEU A 16 30.59 -18.40 -3.45
N LYS A 17 29.39 -18.47 -2.87
CA LYS A 17 28.43 -19.56 -3.16
C LYS A 17 27.93 -19.52 -4.60
N PHE A 18 27.74 -18.34 -5.17
CA PHE A 18 27.41 -18.19 -6.58
C PHE A 18 28.57 -18.68 -7.47
N CYS A 19 29.79 -18.23 -7.21
CA CYS A 19 30.96 -18.64 -8.01
C CYS A 19 31.14 -20.16 -8.02
N LYS A 20 31.04 -20.81 -6.85
CA LYS A 20 31.09 -22.28 -6.74
C LYS A 20 29.97 -22.98 -7.52
N ALA A 21 28.75 -22.44 -7.47
CA ALA A 21 27.63 -23.00 -8.22
C ALA A 21 27.83 -22.84 -9.74
N ARG A 22 28.27 -21.66 -10.19
CA ARG A 22 28.56 -21.38 -11.61
C ARG A 22 29.69 -22.26 -12.14
N GLN A 23 30.74 -22.47 -11.35
CA GLN A 23 31.84 -23.35 -11.73
C GLN A 23 31.39 -24.81 -11.91
N ARG A 24 30.48 -25.30 -11.05
CA ARG A 24 29.93 -26.65 -11.14
C ARG A 24 28.93 -26.82 -12.28
N GLU A 25 28.05 -25.85 -12.45
CA GLU A 25 26.92 -25.92 -13.40
C GLU A 25 27.31 -25.47 -14.81
N GLY A 26 28.39 -24.70 -14.96
CA GLY A 26 28.86 -24.12 -16.22
C GLY A 26 28.00 -22.97 -16.75
N LYS A 27 26.85 -22.69 -16.13
CA LYS A 27 25.87 -21.70 -16.58
C LYS A 27 25.13 -21.00 -15.44
N ILE A 28 24.43 -19.92 -15.76
CA ILE A 28 23.54 -19.24 -14.82
C ILE A 28 22.20 -19.98 -14.78
N THR A 29 21.85 -20.50 -13.61
CA THR A 29 20.59 -21.19 -13.34
C THR A 29 19.70 -20.32 -12.47
N ASP A 30 18.40 -20.58 -12.42
CA ASP A 30 17.49 -19.80 -11.57
C ASP A 30 17.90 -19.85 -10.09
N LYS A 31 18.37 -21.02 -9.64
CA LYS A 31 18.84 -21.24 -8.27
C LYS A 31 20.08 -20.41 -7.96
N ASN A 32 21.05 -20.32 -8.88
CA ASN A 32 22.24 -19.51 -8.66
C ASN A 32 21.98 -18.01 -8.91
N PHE A 33 21.08 -17.66 -9.83
CA PHE A 33 20.66 -16.29 -10.09
C PHE A 33 19.94 -15.67 -8.90
N ASN A 34 19.18 -16.44 -8.11
CA ASN A 34 18.59 -15.93 -6.85
C ASN A 34 19.64 -15.35 -5.89
N ARG A 35 20.88 -15.87 -5.91
CA ARG A 35 21.99 -15.30 -5.13
C ARG A 35 22.42 -13.94 -5.68
N ILE A 36 22.48 -13.80 -7.00
CA ILE A 36 22.73 -12.52 -7.68
C ILE A 36 21.65 -11.50 -7.39
N ARG A 37 20.37 -11.91 -7.44
CA ARG A 37 19.24 -11.05 -7.07
C ARG A 37 19.39 -10.51 -5.66
N TYR A 38 19.75 -11.38 -4.70
CA TYR A 38 20.01 -10.97 -3.32
C TYR A 38 21.18 -9.96 -3.23
N ILE A 39 22.32 -10.28 -3.85
CA ILE A 39 23.51 -9.42 -3.86
C ILE A 39 23.15 -8.03 -4.42
N ASN A 40 22.51 -7.99 -5.60
CA ASN A 40 22.08 -6.75 -6.24
C ASN A 40 21.14 -5.96 -5.31
N GLY A 41 20.17 -6.61 -4.67
CA GLY A 41 19.28 -5.96 -3.71
C GLY A 41 19.99 -5.33 -2.51
N CYS A 42 21.19 -5.81 -2.15
CA CYS A 42 21.97 -5.28 -1.03
C CYS A 42 22.85 -4.09 -1.42
N ILE A 43 23.42 -4.09 -2.63
CA ILE A 43 24.48 -3.14 -3.02
C ILE A 43 24.08 -2.19 -4.16
N ASN A 44 22.92 -2.39 -4.80
CA ASN A 44 22.48 -1.57 -5.92
C ASN A 44 22.34 -0.09 -5.51
N GLY A 45 22.89 0.80 -6.32
CA GLY A 45 22.90 2.25 -6.07
C GLY A 45 23.81 2.70 -4.93
N GLN A 46 24.68 1.83 -4.41
CA GLN A 46 25.56 2.14 -3.27
C GLN A 46 27.05 1.96 -3.59
N LYS A 47 27.42 1.91 -4.88
CA LYS A 47 28.80 1.65 -5.32
C LYS A 47 29.82 2.56 -4.65
N ASP A 48 29.62 3.86 -4.72
CA ASP A 48 30.59 4.85 -4.22
C ASP A 48 30.76 4.74 -2.70
N LYS A 49 29.64 4.60 -1.97
CA LYS A 49 29.64 4.44 -0.50
C LYS A 49 30.29 3.14 -0.04
N ILE A 50 30.02 2.05 -0.74
CA ILE A 50 30.64 0.75 -0.43
C ILE A 50 32.13 0.82 -0.71
N ARG A 51 32.55 1.49 -1.79
CA ARG A 51 33.97 1.66 -2.12
C ARG A 51 34.72 2.52 -1.11
N GLU A 52 34.08 3.55 -0.57
CA GLU A 52 34.60 4.37 0.52
C GLU A 52 34.85 3.55 1.80
N ASP A 53 33.92 2.66 2.14
CA ASP A 53 33.97 1.89 3.39
C ASP A 53 34.82 0.62 3.32
N TRP A 54 34.82 -0.05 2.16
CA TRP A 54 35.32 -1.40 1.98
C TRP A 54 36.39 -1.50 0.89
N GLY A 55 36.78 -0.37 0.28
CA GLY A 55 37.74 -0.34 -0.81
C GLY A 55 37.23 -1.08 -2.06
N ASP A 56 38.13 -1.80 -2.70
CA ASP A 56 37.92 -2.54 -3.95
C ASP A 56 37.36 -3.96 -3.77
N ILE A 57 37.11 -4.39 -2.53
CA ILE A 57 36.64 -5.76 -2.20
C ILE A 57 35.37 -6.16 -2.99
N PHE A 58 34.52 -5.19 -3.32
CA PHE A 58 33.26 -5.43 -4.05
C PHE A 58 33.38 -5.19 -5.57
N ASP A 59 34.52 -4.76 -6.09
CA ASP A 59 34.66 -4.39 -7.50
C ASP A 59 34.42 -5.60 -8.41
N GLU A 60 34.87 -6.79 -8.02
CA GLU A 60 34.59 -8.03 -8.76
C GLU A 60 33.08 -8.32 -8.83
N ILE A 61 32.35 -8.05 -7.74
CA ILE A 61 30.90 -8.22 -7.69
C ILE A 61 30.21 -7.20 -8.61
N TYR A 62 30.67 -5.95 -8.63
CA TYR A 62 30.13 -4.95 -9.56
C TYR A 62 30.41 -5.31 -11.01
N CYS A 63 31.60 -5.82 -11.33
CA CYS A 63 31.93 -6.35 -12.65
C CYS A 63 31.00 -7.51 -13.03
N LEU A 64 30.74 -8.44 -12.10
CA LEU A 64 29.79 -9.54 -12.31
C LEU A 64 28.38 -9.01 -12.62
N LEU A 65 27.90 -8.01 -11.88
CA LEU A 65 26.56 -7.42 -12.10
C LEU A 65 26.43 -6.70 -13.44
N GLN A 66 27.55 -6.28 -14.06
CA GLN A 66 27.56 -5.71 -15.40
C GLN A 66 27.62 -6.74 -16.53
N GLN A 67 27.79 -8.03 -16.23
CA GLN A 67 27.74 -9.06 -17.27
C GLN A 67 26.39 -9.01 -18.00
N PRO A 68 26.36 -9.01 -19.35
CA PRO A 68 25.13 -8.78 -20.11
C PRO A 68 23.97 -9.70 -19.73
N GLU A 69 24.25 -10.99 -19.56
CA GLU A 69 23.26 -12.01 -19.16
C GLU A 69 22.61 -11.69 -17.81
N ILE A 70 23.43 -11.27 -16.82
CA ILE A 70 22.97 -10.93 -15.48
C ILE A 70 22.19 -9.61 -15.50
N LYS A 71 22.76 -8.59 -16.14
CA LYS A 71 22.20 -7.24 -16.19
C LYS A 71 20.82 -7.24 -16.85
N LEU A 72 20.70 -7.86 -18.02
CA LEU A 72 19.44 -7.98 -18.75
C LEU A 72 18.37 -8.66 -17.90
N ARG A 73 18.73 -9.74 -17.21
CA ARG A 73 17.80 -10.49 -16.38
C ARG A 73 17.34 -9.69 -15.15
N LEU A 74 18.24 -8.98 -14.48
CA LEU A 74 17.90 -8.09 -13.36
C LEU A 74 17.00 -6.94 -13.81
N GLU A 75 17.29 -6.31 -14.94
CA GLU A 75 16.48 -5.21 -15.49
C GLU A 75 15.08 -5.68 -15.88
N LYS A 76 14.95 -6.89 -16.44
CA LYS A 76 13.64 -7.47 -16.78
C LYS A 76 12.79 -7.67 -15.52
N GLU A 77 13.36 -8.27 -14.48
CA GLU A 77 12.66 -8.45 -13.19
C GLU A 77 12.27 -7.12 -12.56
N GLN A 78 13.15 -6.12 -12.62
CA GLN A 78 12.86 -4.79 -12.09
C GLN A 78 11.70 -4.12 -12.83
N ARG A 79 11.65 -4.24 -14.16
CA ARG A 79 10.53 -3.76 -14.99
C ARG A 79 9.22 -4.46 -14.63
N GLU A 80 9.23 -5.79 -14.52
CA GLU A 80 8.05 -6.58 -14.12
C GLU A 80 7.53 -6.16 -12.74
N ILE A 81 8.41 -5.99 -11.76
CA ILE A 81 8.05 -5.51 -10.42
C ILE A 81 7.42 -4.11 -10.47
N GLN A 82 7.94 -3.21 -11.31
CA GLN A 82 7.38 -1.87 -11.47
C GLN A 82 5.97 -1.91 -12.07
N ILE A 83 5.76 -2.72 -13.11
CA ILE A 83 4.44 -2.92 -13.73
C ILE A 83 3.43 -3.43 -12.68
N ILE A 84 3.80 -4.47 -11.91
CA ILE A 84 2.95 -5.02 -10.85
C ILE A 84 2.61 -3.94 -9.81
N ARG A 85 3.59 -3.14 -9.40
CA ARG A 85 3.39 -2.04 -8.43
C ARG A 85 2.45 -0.96 -8.98
N GLN A 86 2.57 -0.60 -10.26
CA GLN A 86 1.69 0.37 -10.91
C GLN A 86 0.26 -0.17 -11.02
N ASN A 87 0.08 -1.42 -11.45
CA ASN A 87 -1.22 -2.06 -11.55
C ASN A 87 -1.94 -2.10 -10.19
N ARG A 88 -1.21 -2.46 -9.11
CA ARG A 88 -1.76 -2.42 -7.74
C ARG A 88 -2.17 -1.02 -7.29
N LYS A 89 -1.45 0.03 -7.70
CA LYS A 89 -1.84 1.42 -7.39
C LYS A 89 -3.14 1.80 -8.11
N ILE A 90 -3.25 1.45 -9.39
CA ILE A 90 -4.46 1.70 -10.20
C ILE A 90 -5.67 0.96 -9.61
N GLU A 91 -5.50 -0.31 -9.22
CA GLU A 91 -6.55 -1.11 -8.60
C GLU A 91 -7.05 -0.50 -7.29
N LYS A 92 -6.13 -0.04 -6.43
CA LYS A 92 -6.48 0.67 -5.19
C LYS A 92 -7.21 1.99 -5.45
N GLN A 93 -6.83 2.75 -6.48
CA GLN A 93 -7.55 3.97 -6.83
C GLN A 93 -8.98 3.68 -7.31
N LYS A 94 -9.16 2.65 -8.15
CA LYS A 94 -10.49 2.20 -8.62
C LYS A 94 -11.38 1.72 -7.47
N SER A 95 -10.84 1.00 -6.50
CA SER A 95 -11.63 0.55 -5.34
C SER A 95 -12.06 1.71 -4.46
N LEU A 96 -11.19 2.70 -4.22
CA LEU A 96 -11.52 3.91 -3.46
C LEU A 96 -12.57 4.78 -4.18
N SER A 97 -12.45 4.97 -5.49
CA SER A 97 -13.46 5.71 -6.27
C SER A 97 -14.83 5.02 -6.26
N ASN A 98 -14.84 3.68 -6.32
CA ASN A 98 -16.07 2.90 -6.24
C ASN A 98 -16.74 2.99 -4.86
N ILE A 99 -15.96 3.05 -3.77
CA ILE A 99 -16.49 3.28 -2.42
C ILE A 99 -17.10 4.68 -2.30
N GLN A 100 -16.41 5.72 -2.80
CA GLN A 100 -16.95 7.09 -2.80
C GLN A 100 -18.24 7.21 -3.62
N LEU A 101 -18.31 6.59 -4.80
CA LEU A 101 -19.52 6.55 -5.62
C LEU A 101 -20.70 5.89 -4.87
N LYS A 102 -20.47 4.74 -4.23
CA LYS A 102 -21.50 4.04 -3.45
C LYS A 102 -22.00 4.87 -2.27
N ASN A 103 -21.10 5.52 -1.54
CA ASN A 103 -21.46 6.39 -0.41
C ASN A 103 -22.25 7.63 -0.87
N ASN A 104 -21.88 8.22 -2.00
CA ASN A 104 -22.61 9.35 -2.58
C ASN A 104 -24.01 8.95 -3.09
N LEU A 105 -24.15 7.75 -3.67
CA LEU A 105 -25.45 7.19 -4.05
C LEU A 105 -26.34 6.93 -2.83
N GLN A 106 -25.83 6.33 -1.76
CA GLN A 106 -26.59 6.13 -0.52
C GLN A 106 -27.02 7.46 0.13
N ASN A 107 -26.13 8.44 0.18
CA ASN A 107 -26.45 9.77 0.72
C ASN A 107 -27.50 10.52 -0.10
N LYS A 108 -27.50 10.37 -1.44
CA LYS A 108 -28.57 10.91 -2.29
C LYS A 108 -29.91 10.24 -2.01
N ILE A 109 -29.94 8.91 -1.89
CA ILE A 109 -31.18 8.15 -1.63
C ILE A 109 -31.81 8.55 -0.29
N ILE A 110 -31.01 8.74 0.77
CA ILE A 110 -31.50 9.17 2.09
C ILE A 110 -32.10 10.58 2.02
N LYS A 111 -31.45 11.52 1.31
CA LYS A 111 -31.98 12.89 1.12
C LYS A 111 -33.31 12.90 0.36
N THR A 112 -33.45 12.09 -0.69
CA THR A 112 -34.72 12.00 -1.45
C THR A 112 -35.87 11.37 -0.64
N LYS A 113 -35.58 10.48 0.30
CA LYS A 113 -36.60 9.89 1.19
C LYS A 113 -37.06 10.84 2.29
N LEU A 114 -36.19 11.72 2.79
CA LEU A 114 -36.53 12.73 3.80
C LEU A 114 -37.36 13.90 3.24
N THR A 115 -37.30 14.16 1.94
CA THR A 115 -38.09 15.22 1.28
C THR A 115 -39.45 14.76 0.77
N ALA A 116 -39.73 13.46 0.77
CA ALA A 116 -41.03 12.91 0.39
C ALA A 116 -42.01 12.93 1.58
N SER A 117 -42.40 14.12 2.02
CA SER A 117 -43.55 14.30 2.91
C SER A 117 -44.84 14.22 2.10
N PRO A 118 -45.82 13.38 2.46
CA PRO A 118 -47.12 13.38 1.79
C PRO A 118 -47.82 14.71 2.10
N ARG A 119 -47.98 15.57 1.09
CA ARG A 119 -48.84 16.75 1.16
C ARG A 119 -50.26 16.31 1.53
N LYS A 120 -50.62 16.40 2.80
CA LYS A 120 -52.02 16.38 3.25
C LYS A 120 -52.60 17.78 3.04
N ASN A 121 -53.45 17.91 2.03
CA ASN A 121 -54.37 19.04 1.87
C ASN A 121 -55.35 19.06 3.05
N TYR A 122 -55.37 20.13 3.84
CA TYR A 122 -56.50 20.42 4.73
C TYR A 122 -56.99 21.85 4.52
N ASN A 123 -58.22 21.94 4.04
CA ASN A 123 -59.01 23.14 3.86
C ASN A 123 -59.34 23.80 5.22
N LYS A 124 -59.27 25.14 5.24
CA LYS A 124 -59.83 26.01 6.28
C LYS A 124 -61.32 25.75 6.51
N LYS A 125 -61.76 25.69 7.78
CA LYS A 125 -62.98 26.39 8.24
C LYS A 125 -62.96 26.60 9.76
N LYS A 126 -63.38 27.82 10.13
CA LYS A 126 -63.53 28.39 11.47
C LYS A 126 -64.55 27.60 12.31
N ASN A 127 -64.36 27.54 13.63
CA ASN A 127 -65.36 28.02 14.60
C ASN A 127 -64.81 28.16 16.02
N ARG A 128 -65.29 29.22 16.69
CA ARG A 128 -65.08 29.61 18.10
C ARG A 128 -65.64 28.55 19.05
N ILE A 129 -65.11 28.48 20.29
CA ILE A 129 -65.85 28.68 21.56
C ILE A 129 -64.93 28.35 22.78
N ASN A 130 -64.84 29.34 23.67
CA ASN A 130 -64.63 29.41 25.13
C ASN A 130 -63.76 28.44 25.95
N GLN A 131 -62.85 29.09 26.70
CA GLN A 131 -62.63 29.07 28.17
C GLN A 131 -62.83 27.77 28.97
N HIS A 132 -61.76 27.31 29.63
CA HIS A 132 -61.56 27.30 31.10
C HIS A 132 -60.17 26.68 31.37
N LEU A 133 -59.19 27.40 31.95
CA LEU A 133 -58.92 27.58 33.39
C LEU A 133 -58.63 26.27 34.16
N ILE A 134 -57.60 26.39 35.02
CA ILE A 134 -57.17 25.51 36.13
C ILE A 134 -56.04 24.54 35.76
N SER A 135 -54.78 24.88 36.04
CA SER A 135 -54.03 24.85 37.32
C SER A 135 -53.48 23.47 37.73
N ASN A 136 -52.15 23.47 37.82
CA ASN A 136 -51.33 22.94 38.90
C ASN A 136 -50.88 21.47 38.98
N LYS A 137 -49.57 21.43 39.25
CA LYS A 137 -48.84 20.62 40.22
C LYS A 137 -48.18 19.33 39.73
N ASN A 138 -46.84 19.44 39.75
CA ASN A 138 -45.90 18.55 40.44
C ASN A 138 -45.97 17.05 40.11
N SER A 139 -44.85 16.47 39.70
CA SER A 139 -43.83 16.08 40.68
C SER A 139 -42.57 15.51 40.03
N LYS A 140 -41.49 15.70 40.76
CA LYS A 140 -40.12 15.22 40.58
C LYS A 140 -40.04 13.69 40.67
N ASN A 141 -38.83 13.22 40.34
CA ASN A 141 -38.16 11.97 40.72
C ASN A 141 -38.31 10.84 39.69
N LYS A 142 -37.28 10.03 39.43
CA LYS A 142 -35.99 9.82 40.12
C LYS A 142 -35.04 9.12 39.14
N LYS A 143 -33.75 9.45 39.25
CA LYS A 143 -32.63 8.61 38.83
C LYS A 143 -32.75 7.19 39.39
N GLN A 144 -32.23 6.21 38.66
CA GLN A 144 -31.17 5.28 39.10
C GLN A 144 -30.76 4.48 37.84
N LYS A 145 -29.55 4.72 37.32
CA LYS A 145 -28.28 4.03 37.63
C LYS A 145 -28.19 2.68 36.95
#